data_AF-A0A6P3QZJ5-F1
#
_entry.id   AF-A0A6P3QZJ5-F1
#
_cell.length_a   1.000
_cell.length_b   1.000
_cell.length_c   1.000
_cell.angle_alpha   90.00
_cell.angle_beta   90.00
_cell.angle_gamma   90.00
#
_symmetry.space_group_name_H-M   'P 1'
#
loop_
_entity.id
_entity.type
_entity.pdbx_description
1 polymer ?
#
loop_
_entity_poly.entity_id
_entity_poly.type
_entity_poly.pdbx_seq_one_letter_code
_entity_poly.pdbx_strand_id
1 'polypeptide(L)'
;MAELIQKKLQGEVEKYQQLQKDLSKSMSGRQKLEAQLTENNIVKEELALLDGSNVVFKLLGPVLVKQELGEARATVGKRLDYITAEIKRYESQLRDLERQSEQQRETLAQLQQEFQRAQAAKAGASGKA
;
A
#
# COMPACT_ATOMS: atom_id res chain seq x y z
N MET A 1 1.69 -23.24 -30.62
CA MET A 1 1.52 -21.77 -30.61
C MET A 1 0.44 -21.31 -29.61
N ALA A 2 -0.84 -21.67 -29.81
CA ALA A 2 -1.94 -21.22 -28.93
C ALA A 2 -1.80 -21.63 -27.45
N GLU A 3 -1.32 -22.84 -27.17
CA GLU A 3 -1.14 -23.36 -25.81
C GLU A 3 -0.03 -22.64 -25.03
N LEU A 4 1.03 -22.21 -25.72
CA LEU A 4 2.10 -21.39 -25.13
C LEU A 4 1.59 -19.99 -24.77
N ILE A 5 0.75 -19.39 -25.63
CA ILE A 5 0.12 -18.08 -25.37
C ILE A 5 -0.85 -18.18 -24.19
N GLN A 6 -1.64 -19.26 -24.11
CA GLN A 6 -2.53 -19.51 -22.97
C GLN A 6 -1.76 -19.63 -21.65
N LYS A 7 -0.66 -20.39 -21.64
CA LYS A 7 0.18 -20.53 -20.43
C LYS A 7 0.81 -19.21 -20.00
N LYS A 8 1.29 -18.40 -20.96
CA LYS A 8 1.79 -17.04 -20.68
C LYS A 8 0.68 -16.16 -20.11
N LEU A 9 -0.50 -16.15 -20.72
CA LEU A 9 -1.65 -15.36 -20.28
C LEU A 9 -2.02 -15.69 -18.82
N GLN A 10 -2.08 -16.98 -18.47
CA GLN A 10 -2.35 -17.42 -17.10
C GLN A 10 -1.33 -16.86 -16.10
N GLY A 11 -0.03 -16.97 -16.41
CA GLY A 11 1.02 -16.44 -15.55
C GLY A 11 0.97 -14.92 -15.38
N GLU A 12 0.66 -14.18 -16.45
CA GLU A 12 0.50 -12.72 -16.39
C GLU A 12 -0.76 -12.30 -15.61
N VAL A 13 -1.84 -13.10 -15.65
CA VAL A 13 -3.04 -12.87 -14.83
C VAL A 13 -2.73 -13.07 -13.35
N GLU A 14 -1.98 -14.11 -12.99
CA GLU A 14 -1.57 -14.35 -11.60
C GLU A 14 -0.71 -13.22 -11.05
N LYS A 15 0.24 -12.71 -11.84
CA LYS A 15 1.03 -11.51 -11.49
C LYS A 15 0.15 -10.29 -11.26
N TYR A 16 -0.80 -10.04 -12.17
CA TYR A 16 -1.73 -8.91 -12.03
C TYR A 16 -2.58 -9.04 -10.75
N GLN A 17 -3.10 -10.23 -10.46
CA GLN A 17 -3.84 -10.47 -9.22
C GLN A 17 -2.99 -10.22 -7.98
N GLN A 18 -1.70 -10.59 -8.02
CA GLN A 18 -0.78 -10.31 -6.92
C GLN A 18 -0.53 -8.81 -6.75
N LEU A 19 -0.31 -8.06 -7.84
CA LEU A 19 -0.18 -6.60 -7.80
C LEU A 19 -1.42 -5.93 -7.19
N GLN A 20 -2.62 -6.40 -7.54
CA GLN A 20 -3.88 -5.87 -6.97
C GLN A 20 -3.97 -6.12 -5.45
N LYS A 21 -3.53 -7.29 -4.96
CA LYS A 21 -3.46 -7.58 -3.53
C LYS A 21 -2.46 -6.67 -2.82
N ASP A 22 -1.30 -6.45 -3.42
CA ASP A 22 -0.24 -5.63 -2.83
C ASP A 22 -0.62 -4.14 -2.80
N LEU A 23 -1.33 -3.65 -3.82
CA LEU A 23 -1.96 -2.32 -3.82
C LEU A 23 -2.96 -2.17 -2.68
N SER A 24 -3.91 -3.10 -2.56
CA SER A 24 -4.92 -3.07 -1.49
C SER A 24 -4.28 -3.08 -0.09
N LYS A 25 -3.28 -3.93 0.11
CA LYS A 25 -2.53 -4.01 1.38
C LYS A 25 -1.79 -2.71 1.68
N SER A 26 -1.14 -2.12 0.68
CA SER A 26 -0.39 -0.86 0.83
C SER A 26 -1.33 0.31 1.12
N MET A 27 -2.48 0.37 0.46
CA MET A 27 -3.52 1.36 0.71
C MET A 27 -4.06 1.28 2.13
N SER A 28 -4.37 0.07 2.62
CA SER A 28 -4.83 -0.13 3.99
C SER A 28 -3.77 0.26 5.02
N GLY A 29 -2.50 -0.04 4.74
CA GLY A 29 -1.37 0.39 5.57
C GLY A 29 -1.27 1.91 5.68
N ARG A 30 -1.34 2.62 4.54
CA ARG A 30 -1.32 4.08 4.47
C ARG A 30 -2.47 4.71 5.27
N GLN A 31 -3.70 4.23 5.08
CA GLN A 31 -4.88 4.74 5.78
C GLN A 31 -4.77 4.61 7.30
N LYS A 32 -4.22 3.48 7.79
CA LYS A 32 -3.98 3.30 9.23
C LYS A 32 -2.97 4.31 9.77
N LEU A 33 -1.90 4.59 9.02
CA LEU A 33 -0.92 5.60 9.41
C LEU A 33 -1.50 7.02 9.36
N GLU A 34 -2.39 7.34 8.42
CA GLU A 34 -3.09 8.64 8.37
C GLU A 34 -3.97 8.88 9.61
N ALA A 35 -4.69 7.84 10.05
CA ALA A 35 -5.47 7.91 11.29
C ALA A 35 -4.55 8.14 12.50
N GLN A 36 -3.46 7.37 12.61
CA GLN A 36 -2.47 7.55 13.67
C GLN A 36 -1.81 8.93 13.63
N LEU A 37 -1.52 9.47 12.45
CA LEU A 37 -0.95 10.81 12.29
C LEU A 37 -1.89 11.86 12.87
N THR A 38 -3.19 11.75 12.55
CA THR A 38 -4.23 12.66 13.05
C THR A 38 -4.33 12.59 14.57
N GLU A 39 -4.42 11.39 15.14
CA GLU A 39 -4.47 11.20 16.59
C GLU A 39 -3.23 11.77 17.30
N ASN A 40 -2.03 11.55 16.77
CA ASN A 40 -0.81 12.05 17.38
C ASN A 40 -0.64 13.57 17.21
N ASN A 41 -1.21 14.17 16.16
CA ASN A 41 -1.24 15.63 16.02
C ASN A 41 -2.14 16.24 17.09
N ILE A 42 -3.32 15.65 17.35
CA ILE A 42 -4.19 16.08 18.45
C ILE A 42 -3.44 16.00 19.79
N VAL A 43 -2.77 14.89 20.07
CA VAL A 43 -1.97 14.75 21.31
C VAL A 43 -0.86 15.81 21.39
N LYS A 44 -0.20 16.13 20.27
CA LYS A 44 0.83 17.17 20.23
C LYS A 44 0.24 18.55 20.55
N GLU A 45 -0.93 18.87 20.02
CA GLU A 45 -1.65 20.12 20.29
C GLU A 45 -2.04 20.22 21.77
N GLU A 46 -2.63 19.16 22.34
CA GLU A 46 -2.96 19.10 23.76
C GLU A 46 -1.72 19.26 24.65
N LEU A 47 -0.63 18.56 24.34
CA LEU A 47 0.64 18.70 25.07
C LEU A 47 1.24 20.10 24.97
N ALA A 48 0.94 20.86 23.91
CA ALA A 48 1.42 22.23 23.75
C ALA A 48 0.70 23.22 24.67
N LEU A 49 -0.52 22.90 25.12
CA LEU A 49 -1.28 23.71 26.08
C LEU A 49 -0.78 23.57 27.52
N LEU A 50 -0.04 22.51 27.82
CA LEU A 50 0.46 22.23 29.17
C LEU A 50 1.69 23.08 29.53
N ASP A 51 1.85 23.36 30.83
CA ASP A 51 3.02 24.01 31.42
C ASP A 51 3.62 23.18 32.56
N GLY A 52 4.62 23.73 33.25
CA GLY A 52 5.35 23.04 34.32
C GLY A 52 4.53 22.75 35.58
N SER A 53 3.33 23.30 35.72
CA SER A 53 2.41 22.98 36.82
C SER A 53 1.63 21.69 36.58
N ASN A 54 1.53 21.24 35.32
CA ASN A 54 0.81 20.04 34.96
C ASN A 54 1.64 18.78 35.19
N VAL A 55 0.97 17.71 35.61
CA VAL A 55 1.59 16.39 35.80
C VAL A 55 1.16 15.47 34.67
N VAL A 56 2.13 14.98 33.89
CA VAL A 56 1.89 14.04 32.77
C VAL A 56 2.20 12.61 33.21
N PHE A 57 1.36 11.67 32.78
CA PHE A 57 1.56 10.24 33.01
C PHE A 57 1.57 9.47 31.69
N LYS A 58 2.43 8.47 31.59
CA LYS A 58 2.49 7.52 30.49
C LYS A 58 1.98 6.15 30.94
N LEU A 59 1.08 5.56 30.16
CA LEU A 59 0.64 4.18 30.35
C LEU A 59 1.72 3.20 29.88
N LEU A 60 2.11 2.30 30.78
CA LEU A 60 3.03 1.18 30.52
C LEU A 60 2.39 -0.11 31.04
N GLY A 61 1.85 -0.94 30.14
CA GLY A 61 1.08 -2.12 30.54
C GLY A 61 -0.11 -1.72 31.43
N PRO A 62 -0.28 -2.30 32.63
CA PRO A 62 -1.37 -1.94 33.54
C PRO A 62 -1.06 -0.73 34.45
N VAL A 63 0.09 -0.06 34.32
CA VAL A 63 0.51 1.01 35.25
C VAL A 63 0.70 2.37 34.57
N LEU A 64 0.49 3.44 35.34
CA LEU A 64 0.78 4.82 34.94
C LEU A 64 2.09 5.28 35.60
N VAL A 65 3.03 5.77 34.79
CA VAL A 65 4.32 6.29 35.27
C VAL A 65 4.39 7.79 34.98
N LYS A 66 4.75 8.58 35.99
CA LYS A 66 4.97 10.03 35.81
C LYS A 66 6.04 10.23 34.73
N GLN A 67 5.77 11.09 33.77
CA GLN A 67 6.68 11.44 32.69
C GLN A 67 6.88 12.95 32.65
N GLU A 68 8.11 13.38 32.39
CA GLU A 68 8.42 14.79 32.20
C GLU A 68 7.76 15.32 30.92
N LEU A 69 7.17 16.51 31.00
CA LEU A 69 6.42 17.12 29.89
C LEU A 69 7.29 17.27 28.62
N GLY A 70 8.56 17.65 28.79
CA GLY A 70 9.53 17.76 27.70
C GLY A 70 9.78 16.42 26.99
N GLU A 71 9.86 15.33 27.75
CA GLU A 71 10.04 13.98 27.19
C GLU A 71 8.78 13.49 26.48
N ALA A 72 7.60 13.78 27.03
CA ALA A 72 6.32 13.45 26.38
C ALA A 72 6.22 14.14 25.02
N ARG A 73 6.51 15.46 24.96
CA ARG A 73 6.55 16.23 23.70
C ARG A 73 7.57 15.67 22.72
N ALA A 74 8.79 15.37 23.16
CA ALA A 74 9.82 14.80 22.30
C ALA A 74 9.44 13.42 21.75
N THR A 75 8.77 12.59 22.56
CA THR A 75 8.31 11.25 22.15
C THR A 75 7.22 11.35 21.08
N VAL A 76 6.24 12.22 21.27
CA VAL A 76 5.17 12.45 20.28
C VAL A 76 5.74 13.06 19.00
N GLY A 77 6.67 14.00 19.10
CA GLY A 77 7.37 14.57 17.94
C GLY A 77 8.09 13.51 17.10
N LYS A 78 8.94 12.69 17.72
CA LYS A 78 9.64 11.59 17.03
C LYS A 78 8.68 10.60 16.37
N ARG A 79 7.54 10.32 17.02
CA ARG A 79 6.51 9.44 16.46
C ARG A 79 5.86 10.06 15.22
N LEU A 80 5.54 11.35 15.25
CA LEU A 80 5.00 12.07 14.09
C LEU A 80 5.98 12.09 12.91
N ASP A 81 7.27 12.30 13.18
CA ASP A 81 8.31 12.27 12.15
C ASP A 81 8.38 10.90 11.48
N TYR A 82 8.39 9.82 12.28
CA TYR A 82 8.37 8.46 11.79
C TYR A 82 7.12 8.15 10.95
N ILE A 83 5.93 8.46 11.47
CA ILE A 83 4.66 8.21 10.75
C ILE A 83 4.66 8.98 9.42
N THR A 84 5.07 10.25 9.43
CA THR A 84 5.13 11.07 8.21
C THR A 84 6.10 10.50 7.17
N ALA A 85 7.28 10.04 7.61
CA ALA A 85 8.23 9.38 6.72
C ALA A 85 7.65 8.07 6.13
N GLU A 86 6.95 7.30 6.94
CA GLU A 86 6.38 6.02 6.51
C GLU A 86 5.20 6.21 5.54
N ILE A 87 4.33 7.23 5.71
CA ILE A 87 3.28 7.48 4.70
C ILE A 87 3.91 7.87 3.36
N LYS A 88 4.98 8.69 3.36
CA LYS A 88 5.69 9.05 2.12
C LYS A 88 6.27 7.82 1.42
N ARG A 89 6.79 6.87 2.20
CA ARG A 89 7.27 5.58 1.68
C ARG A 89 6.12 4.78 1.06
N TYR A 90 4.97 4.67 1.74
CA TYR A 90 3.77 4.03 1.19
C TYR A 90 3.28 4.70 -0.09
N GLU A 91 3.26 6.04 -0.15
CA GLU A 91 2.87 6.77 -1.35
C GLU A 91 3.80 6.50 -2.52
N SER A 92 5.11 6.40 -2.28
CA SER A 92 6.05 6.01 -3.34
C SER A 92 5.78 4.59 -3.82
N GLN A 93 5.63 3.65 -2.89
CA GLN A 93 5.34 2.26 -3.22
C GLN A 93 4.03 2.10 -3.98
N LEU A 94 2.99 2.84 -3.61
CA LEU A 94 1.70 2.84 -4.30
C LEU A 94 1.83 3.34 -5.74
N ARG A 95 2.53 4.46 -5.96
CA ARG A 95 2.79 4.97 -7.31
C ARG A 95 3.52 3.94 -8.18
N ASP A 96 4.52 3.26 -7.62
CA ASP A 96 5.27 2.23 -8.35
C ASP A 96 4.39 1.02 -8.67
N LEU A 97 3.58 0.56 -7.71
CA LEU A 97 2.65 -0.55 -7.91
C LEU A 97 1.54 -0.21 -8.92
N GLU A 98 1.01 1.01 -8.91
CA GLU A 98 0.02 1.50 -9.88
C GLU A 98 0.60 1.49 -11.29
N ARG A 99 1.83 1.99 -11.46
CA ARG A 99 2.55 1.96 -12.74
C ARG A 99 2.78 0.53 -13.23
N GLN A 100 3.22 -0.37 -12.35
CA GLN A 100 3.40 -1.78 -12.70
C GLN A 100 2.08 -2.45 -13.06
N SER A 101 1.01 -2.14 -12.34
CA SER A 101 -0.34 -2.65 -12.62
C SER A 101 -0.85 -2.20 -13.99
N GLU A 102 -0.61 -0.95 -14.40
CA GLU A 102 -1.00 -0.46 -15.72
C GLU A 102 -0.22 -1.14 -16.84
N GLN A 103 1.11 -1.26 -16.71
CA GLN A 103 1.96 -1.98 -17.67
C GLN A 103 1.55 -3.46 -17.81
N GLN A 104 1.20 -4.09 -16.69
CA GLN A 104 0.73 -5.47 -16.67
C GLN A 104 -0.63 -5.61 -17.38
N ARG A 105 -1.52 -4.62 -17.22
CA ARG A 105 -2.82 -4.57 -17.90
C ARG A 105 -2.65 -4.42 -19.42
N GLU A 106 -1.75 -3.56 -19.88
CA GLU A 106 -1.43 -3.43 -21.31
C GLU A 106 -0.88 -4.74 -21.89
N THR A 107 0.04 -5.39 -21.18
CA THR A 107 0.61 -6.69 -21.56
C THR A 107 -0.48 -7.77 -21.68
N LEU A 108 -1.40 -7.82 -20.71
CA LEU A 108 -2.54 -8.73 -20.75
C LEU A 108 -3.46 -8.47 -21.94
N ALA A 109 -3.74 -7.21 -22.26
CA ALA A 109 -4.58 -6.85 -23.41
C ALA A 109 -3.94 -7.31 -24.74
N GLN A 110 -2.63 -7.12 -24.91
CA GLN A 110 -1.89 -7.58 -26.08
C GLN A 110 -1.93 -9.11 -26.20
N LEU A 111 -1.64 -9.83 -25.11
CA LEU A 111 -1.68 -11.30 -25.09
C LEU A 111 -3.08 -11.85 -25.37
N GLN A 112 -4.13 -11.21 -24.86
CA GLN A 112 -5.51 -11.59 -25.18
C GLN A 112 -5.82 -11.42 -26.67
N GLN A 113 -5.37 -10.31 -27.29
CA GLN A 113 -5.55 -10.08 -28.72
C GLN A 113 -4.79 -11.13 -29.57
N GLU A 114 -3.54 -11.42 -29.21
CA GLU A 114 -2.74 -12.46 -29.88
C GLU A 114 -3.38 -13.84 -29.75
N PHE A 115 -3.89 -14.18 -28.57
CA PHE A 115 -4.57 -15.45 -28.31
C PHE A 115 -5.82 -15.60 -29.18
N GLN A 116 -6.66 -14.56 -29.27
CA GLN A 116 -7.85 -14.55 -30.14
C GLN A 116 -7.47 -14.75 -31.61
N ARG A 117 -6.44 -14.06 -32.11
CA ARG A 117 -5.94 -14.23 -33.48
C ARG A 117 -5.43 -15.65 -33.74
N ALA A 118 -4.66 -16.22 -32.81
CA ALA A 118 -4.14 -17.57 -32.90
C ALA A 118 -5.25 -18.63 -32.90
N GLN A 119 -6.32 -18.43 -32.12
CA GLN A 119 -7.49 -19.31 -32.13
C GLN A 119 -8.29 -19.22 -33.43
N ALA A 120 -8.54 -17.99 -33.94
CA ALA A 120 -9.23 -17.79 -35.20
C ALA A 120 -8.50 -18.41 -36.40
N ALA A 121 -7.17 -18.30 -36.45
CA ALA A 121 -6.34 -18.93 -37.47
C ALA A 121 -6.41 -20.47 -37.42
N LYS A 122 -6.47 -21.06 -36.21
CA LYS A 122 -6.61 -22.51 -36.02
C LYS A 122 -8.00 -23.00 -36.46
N ALA A 123 -9.07 -22.25 -36.16
CA ALA A 123 -10.43 -22.58 -36.58
C ALA A 123 -10.63 -22.47 -38.10
N GLY A 124 -10.04 -21.47 -38.76
CA GLY A 124 -10.08 -21.31 -40.21
C GLY A 124 -9.29 -22.36 -41.00
N ALA A 125 -8.28 -22.99 -40.38
CA ALA A 125 -7.53 -24.10 -40.95
C ALA A 125 -8.30 -25.43 -40.87
N SER A 126 -9.04 -25.67 -39.77
CA SER A 126 -9.84 -26.90 -39.58
C SER A 126 -11.12 -26.96 -40.43
N GLY A 127 -11.63 -25.81 -40.91
CA GLY A 127 -12.82 -25.75 -41.78
C GLY A 127 -12.53 -25.90 -43.28
N LYS A 128 -11.27 -26.07 -43.68
CA LYS A 128 -10.82 -26.28 -45.07
C LYS A 128 -10.30 -27.70 -45.35
N ALA A 129 -10.43 -28.62 -44.40
CA ALA A 129 -10.03 -30.01 -44.51
C ALA A 129 -11.24 -30.92 -44.75
#